data_AF-A0A958SW07-F1
#
_entry.id   AF-A0A958SW07-F1
#
_cell.length_a   1.000
_cell.length_b   1.000
_cell.length_c   1.000
_cell.angle_alpha   90.00
_cell.angle_beta   90.00
_cell.angle_gamma   90.00
#
_symmetry.space_group_name_H-M   'P 1'
#
loop_
_entity.id
_entity.type
_entity.pdbx_description
1 polymer ?
#
loop_
_entity_poly.entity_id
_entity_poly.type
_entity_poly.pdbx_seq_one_letter_code
_entity_poly.pdbx_strand_id
1 'polypeptide(L)'
;IFNDGYKANGWIYIYWDTYAIKKIEYELIAASDAQKSRSKTLFDTNVGHKLEVSYMEYNDKMYLNYIYYETPKLVNVGDKTIKPEEVTKEDRDARFYYTVQEVLFTEIIVDPEQVAQAQNQTWDSDLFLPRPYNKDFWKNYNTLLENEEEEKLIDDLTQKYSLYKD
;
A
#
# COMPACT_ATOMS: atom_id res chain seq x y z
N ILE A 1 -21.92 10.73 -8.04
CA ILE A 1 -20.74 9.84 -7.89
C ILE A 1 -21.27 8.52 -7.34
N PHE A 2 -21.22 7.44 -8.13
CA PHE A 2 -21.68 6.12 -7.71
C PHE A 2 -20.50 5.42 -7.01
N ASN A 3 -20.57 5.26 -5.69
CA ASN A 3 -19.51 4.68 -4.86
C ASN A 3 -19.81 3.22 -4.46
N ASP A 4 -20.63 2.51 -5.24
CA ASP A 4 -20.95 1.09 -5.03
C ASP A 4 -21.41 0.74 -3.59
N GLY A 5 -22.13 1.67 -2.95
CA GLY A 5 -22.63 1.52 -1.58
C GLY A 5 -21.67 1.95 -0.47
N TYR A 6 -20.52 2.56 -0.80
CA TYR A 6 -19.56 3.13 0.17
C TYR A 6 -19.67 4.65 0.31
N LYS A 7 -19.21 5.16 1.46
CA LYS A 7 -19.11 6.59 1.77
C LYS A 7 -17.67 6.93 2.14
N ALA A 8 -17.20 8.06 1.60
CA ALA A 8 -15.93 8.67 1.94
C ALA A 8 -15.91 9.14 3.40
N ASN A 9 -14.86 8.77 4.13
CA ASN A 9 -14.52 9.26 5.46
C ASN A 9 -13.04 9.64 5.46
N GLY A 10 -12.66 10.73 6.12
CA GLY A 10 -11.25 11.13 6.12
C GLY A 10 -10.98 12.54 6.63
N TRP A 11 -9.69 12.84 6.77
CA TRP A 11 -9.17 14.10 7.25
C TRP A 11 -8.04 14.59 6.36
N ILE A 12 -7.97 15.91 6.16
CA ILE A 12 -6.84 16.59 5.55
C ILE A 12 -6.22 17.46 6.63
N TYR A 13 -4.96 17.19 6.93
CA TYR A 13 -4.18 17.94 7.90
C TYR A 13 -3.38 18.99 7.13
N ILE A 14 -3.54 20.25 7.53
CA ILE A 14 -2.87 21.39 6.90
C ILE A 14 -2.06 22.17 7.92
N TYR A 15 -0.97 22.79 7.47
CA TYR A 15 -0.25 23.79 8.25
C TYR A 15 -1.12 25.05 8.40
N TRP A 16 -1.08 25.67 9.58
CA TRP A 16 -1.95 26.80 9.90
C TRP A 16 -1.53 28.11 9.23
N ASP A 17 -0.25 28.25 8.94
CA ASP A 17 0.42 29.44 8.41
C ASP A 17 0.49 29.42 6.87
N THR A 18 0.91 28.29 6.29
CA THR A 18 1.11 28.15 4.84
C THR A 18 -0.08 27.51 4.13
N TYR A 19 -1.03 26.94 4.88
CA TYR A 19 -2.13 26.10 4.36
C TYR A 19 -1.64 24.90 3.54
N ALA A 20 -0.36 24.54 3.64
CA ALA A 20 0.22 23.42 2.94
C ALA A 20 -0.32 22.10 3.51
N ILE A 21 -0.53 21.11 2.64
CA ILE A 21 -1.03 19.79 3.07
C ILE A 21 0.11 19.03 3.74
N LYS A 22 -0.13 18.60 4.98
CA LYS A 22 0.80 17.79 5.78
C LYS A 22 0.51 16.30 5.65
N LYS A 23 -0.78 15.93 5.75
CA LYS A 23 -1.22 14.53 5.73
C LYS A 23 -2.64 14.46 5.19
N ILE A 24 -2.96 13.36 4.51
CA ILE A 24 -4.30 12.99 4.10
C ILE A 24 -4.57 11.59 4.66
N GLU A 25 -5.69 11.43 5.33
CA GLU A 25 -6.23 10.14 5.77
C GLU A 25 -7.58 9.96 5.11
N TYR A 26 -7.78 8.81 4.47
CA TYR A 26 -8.97 8.53 3.69
C TYR A 26 -9.37 7.07 3.79
N GLU A 27 -10.66 6.85 4.01
CA GLU A 27 -11.29 5.55 4.09
C GLU A 27 -12.57 5.54 3.26
N LEU A 28 -12.85 4.43 2.58
CA LEU A 28 -14.21 4.13 2.11
C LEU A 28 -14.87 3.16 3.07
N ILE A 29 -15.99 3.59 3.65
CA ILE A 29 -16.75 2.82 4.63
C ILE A 29 -18.09 2.41 4.02
N ALA A 30 -18.48 1.15 4.21
CA ALA A 30 -19.78 0.63 3.77
C ALA A 30 -20.94 1.44 4.37
N ALA A 31 -21.79 2.00 3.52
CA ALA A 31 -22.82 2.97 3.90
C ALA A 31 -24.21 2.36 4.00
N SER A 32 -24.64 1.60 2.97
CA SER A 32 -25.96 0.95 2.97
C SER A 32 -25.96 -0.30 3.86
N ASP A 33 -27.11 -0.66 4.43
CA ASP A 33 -27.20 -1.84 5.31
C ASP A 33 -26.90 -3.15 4.55
N ALA A 34 -27.30 -3.22 3.28
CA ALA A 34 -26.94 -4.30 2.38
C ALA A 34 -25.41 -4.38 2.19
N GLN A 35 -24.74 -3.24 1.98
CA GLN A 35 -23.29 -3.22 1.81
C GLN A 35 -22.55 -3.52 3.11
N LYS A 36 -22.99 -3.01 4.25
CA LYS A 36 -22.42 -3.34 5.58
C LYS A 36 -22.52 -4.83 5.87
N SER A 37 -23.70 -5.42 5.65
CA SER A 37 -23.91 -6.85 5.83
C SER A 37 -22.99 -7.67 4.90
N ARG A 38 -22.91 -7.28 3.62
CA ARG A 38 -22.03 -7.92 2.64
C ARG A 38 -20.54 -7.79 3.02
N SER A 39 -20.07 -6.59 3.35
CA SER A 39 -18.67 -6.35 3.73
C SER A 39 -18.30 -7.11 5.00
N LYS A 40 -19.17 -7.14 6.01
CA LYS A 40 -18.96 -7.95 7.22
C LYS A 40 -18.92 -9.45 6.92
N THR A 41 -19.75 -9.92 5.99
CA THR A 41 -19.81 -11.36 5.62
C THR A 41 -18.59 -11.81 4.82
N LEU A 42 -18.07 -10.92 3.97
CA LEU A 42 -16.99 -11.23 3.03
C LEU A 42 -15.60 -10.92 3.58
N PHE A 43 -15.46 -9.83 4.33
CA PHE A 43 -14.18 -9.24 4.73
C PHE A 43 -14.06 -9.02 6.25
N ASP A 44 -15.09 -9.36 7.03
CA ASP A 44 -15.20 -9.07 8.47
C ASP A 44 -15.00 -7.58 8.85
N THR A 45 -15.00 -6.67 7.89
CA THR A 45 -14.82 -5.23 8.07
C THR A 45 -15.86 -4.44 7.28
N ASN A 46 -16.08 -3.19 7.69
CA ASN A 46 -16.86 -2.22 6.91
C ASN A 46 -15.97 -1.28 6.09
N VAL A 47 -14.64 -1.34 6.28
CA VAL A 47 -13.67 -0.50 5.58
C VAL A 47 -13.27 -1.23 4.29
N GLY A 48 -13.63 -0.66 3.14
CA GLY A 48 -13.31 -1.22 1.82
C GLY A 48 -11.91 -0.85 1.35
N HIS A 49 -11.44 0.33 1.72
CA HIS A 49 -10.05 0.72 1.54
C HIS A 49 -9.66 1.78 2.56
N LYS A 50 -8.36 1.84 2.85
CA LYS A 50 -7.71 2.85 3.67
C LYS A 50 -6.49 3.39 2.93
N LEU A 51 -6.36 4.71 2.89
CA LEU A 51 -5.29 5.44 2.23
C LEU A 51 -4.75 6.48 3.21
N GLU A 52 -3.45 6.46 3.46
CA GLU A 52 -2.75 7.53 4.17
C GLU A 52 -1.65 8.08 3.27
N VAL A 53 -1.61 9.40 3.12
CA VAL A 53 -0.58 10.10 2.35
C VAL A 53 0.05 11.12 3.27
N SER A 54 1.37 11.10 3.41
CA SER A 54 2.11 12.09 4.19
C SER A 54 3.06 12.87 3.31
N TYR A 55 3.27 14.13 3.70
CA TYR A 55 4.18 15.05 3.05
C TYR A 55 5.23 15.49 4.06
N MET A 56 6.44 15.73 3.57
CA MET A 56 7.54 16.32 4.32
C MET A 56 7.92 17.68 3.74
N GLU A 57 8.39 18.56 4.60
CA GLU A 57 8.90 19.86 4.19
C GLU A 57 10.40 19.74 3.86
N TYR A 58 10.79 20.32 2.72
CA TYR A 58 12.19 20.45 2.33
C TYR A 58 12.35 21.72 1.48
N ASN A 59 13.31 22.58 1.81
CA ASN A 59 13.55 23.85 1.11
C ASN A 59 12.26 24.66 0.84
N ASP A 60 11.47 24.91 1.89
CA ASP A 60 10.21 25.68 1.86
C ASP A 60 9.13 25.11 0.91
N LYS A 61 9.24 23.83 0.55
CA LYS A 61 8.27 23.12 -0.30
C LYS A 61 7.86 21.80 0.33
N MET A 62 6.60 21.42 0.12
CA MET A 62 6.09 20.11 0.53
C MET A 62 6.36 19.07 -0.55
N TYR A 63 6.95 17.96 -0.15
CA TYR A 63 7.20 16.80 -1.00
C TYR A 63 6.47 15.59 -0.44
N LEU A 64 6.06 14.70 -1.33
CA LEU A 64 5.47 13.44 -0.94
C LEU A 64 6.51 12.59 -0.20
N ASN A 65 6.16 12.10 0.98
CA ASN A 65 7.06 11.36 1.86
C ASN A 65 6.70 9.88 1.91
N TYR A 66 5.41 9.58 2.10
CA TYR A 66 4.97 8.21 2.27
C TYR A 66 3.50 8.04 1.85
N ILE A 67 3.21 6.94 1.17
CA ILE A 67 1.87 6.48 0.83
C ILE A 67 1.67 5.10 1.47
N TYR A 68 0.59 4.97 2.21
CA TYR A 68 0.08 3.70 2.72
C TYR A 68 -1.28 3.43 2.09
N TYR A 69 -1.46 2.22 1.58
CA TYR A 69 -2.73 1.77 1.03
C TYR A 69 -3.04 0.37 1.53
N GLU A 70 -4.22 0.20 2.12
CA GLU A 70 -4.73 -1.07 2.60
C GLU A 70 -6.11 -1.36 2.02
N THR A 71 -6.31 -2.59 1.57
CA THR A 71 -7.64 -3.08 1.13
C THR A 71 -7.78 -4.58 1.39
N PRO A 72 -8.94 -5.05 1.89
CA PRO A 72 -9.23 -6.46 2.00
C PRO A 72 -9.55 -7.06 0.63
N LYS A 73 -8.95 -8.21 0.32
CA LYS A 73 -9.18 -8.97 -0.92
C LYS A 73 -9.68 -10.38 -0.59
N LEU A 74 -10.60 -10.88 -1.41
CA LEU A 74 -11.12 -12.23 -1.28
C LEU A 74 -10.10 -13.26 -1.77
N VAL A 75 -10.03 -14.38 -1.05
CA VAL A 75 -9.34 -15.62 -1.44
C VAL A 75 -10.36 -16.74 -1.37
N ASN A 76 -10.35 -17.64 -2.35
CA ASN A 76 -11.20 -18.83 -2.34
C ASN A 76 -12.71 -18.56 -2.23
N VAL A 77 -13.26 -17.63 -3.03
CA VAL A 77 -14.71 -17.58 -3.30
C VAL A 77 -15.08 -18.69 -4.29
N GLY A 78 -14.95 -19.93 -3.84
CA GLY A 78 -14.81 -21.08 -4.73
C GLY A 78 -15.85 -22.17 -4.60
N ASP A 79 -16.48 -22.39 -3.44
CA ASP A 79 -17.40 -23.53 -3.32
C ASP A 79 -18.79 -23.11 -2.84
N LYS A 80 -19.69 -22.90 -3.81
CA LYS A 80 -21.12 -22.64 -3.58
C LYS A 80 -21.87 -23.85 -3.00
N THR A 81 -21.16 -24.97 -2.81
CA THR A 81 -21.71 -26.23 -2.34
C THR A 81 -21.74 -26.35 -0.82
N ILE A 82 -20.92 -25.56 -0.11
CA ILE A 82 -20.85 -25.60 1.36
C ILE A 82 -22.06 -24.85 1.92
N LYS A 83 -22.87 -25.55 2.72
CA LYS A 83 -24.02 -24.91 3.38
C LYS A 83 -23.51 -23.89 4.40
N PRO A 84 -24.22 -22.77 4.64
CA PRO A 84 -23.83 -21.76 5.63
C PRO A 84 -23.58 -22.32 7.04
N GLU A 85 -24.20 -23.45 7.36
CA GLU A 85 -24.12 -24.20 8.61
C GLU A 85 -22.81 -25.00 8.77
N GLU A 86 -22.15 -25.34 7.66
CA GLU A 86 -20.93 -26.16 7.60
C GLU A 86 -19.64 -25.30 7.52
N VAL A 87 -19.78 -23.98 7.36
CA VAL A 87 -18.66 -23.05 7.30
C VAL A 87 -18.01 -22.92 8.68
N THR A 88 -16.81 -23.48 8.84
CA THR A 88 -16.04 -23.38 10.08
C THR A 88 -15.53 -21.95 10.28
N LYS A 89 -15.07 -21.64 11.49
CA LYS A 89 -14.41 -20.35 11.77
C LYS A 89 -13.14 -20.18 10.93
N GLU A 90 -12.38 -21.25 10.74
CA GLU A 90 -11.17 -21.29 9.92
C GLU A 90 -11.49 -20.96 8.44
N ASP A 91 -12.62 -21.43 7.91
CA ASP A 91 -13.11 -21.07 6.57
C ASP A 91 -13.56 -19.60 6.46
N ARG A 92 -13.92 -18.96 7.57
CA ARG A 92 -14.22 -17.51 7.60
C ARG A 92 -12.93 -16.70 7.57
N ASP A 93 -11.96 -17.12 8.38
CA ASP A 93 -10.69 -16.43 8.53
C ASP A 93 -9.81 -16.58 7.28
N ALA A 94 -9.90 -17.71 6.55
CA ALA A 94 -9.19 -17.95 5.29
C ALA A 94 -9.84 -17.31 4.04
N ARG A 95 -10.99 -16.65 4.18
CA ARG A 95 -11.80 -16.13 3.06
C ARG A 95 -11.28 -14.84 2.46
N PHE A 96 -10.51 -14.09 3.23
CA PHE A 96 -9.95 -12.83 2.79
C PHE A 96 -8.60 -12.60 3.44
N TYR A 97 -7.84 -11.69 2.85
CA TYR A 97 -6.58 -11.20 3.39
C TYR A 97 -6.50 -9.71 3.12
N TYR A 98 -5.76 -8.99 3.95
CA TYR A 98 -5.45 -7.60 3.68
C TYR A 98 -4.25 -7.52 2.74
N THR A 99 -4.40 -6.79 1.64
CA THR A 99 -3.25 -6.32 0.89
C THR A 99 -2.87 -4.95 1.39
N VAL A 100 -1.66 -4.85 1.90
CA VAL A 100 -1.02 -3.59 2.26
C VAL A 100 0.00 -3.26 1.17
N GLN A 101 0.02 -2.01 0.76
CA GLN A 101 1.00 -1.45 -0.17
C GLN A 101 1.54 -0.17 0.43
N GLU A 102 2.86 -0.06 0.42
CA GLU A 102 3.56 1.07 1.01
C GLU A 102 4.57 1.60 -0.01
N VAL A 103 4.59 2.93 -0.17
CA VAL A 103 5.58 3.62 -1.00
C VAL A 103 6.26 4.65 -0.14
N LEU A 104 7.57 4.49 0.04
CA LEU A 104 8.41 5.39 0.79
C LEU A 104 9.31 6.18 -0.16
N PHE A 105 9.29 7.50 -0.04
CA PHE A 105 10.12 8.39 -0.83
C PHE A 105 11.38 8.73 -0.03
N THR A 106 12.53 8.33 -0.53
CA THR A 106 13.79 8.34 0.22
C THR A 106 14.69 9.51 -0.14
N GLU A 107 14.53 10.07 -1.35
CA GLU A 107 15.39 11.12 -1.89
C GLU A 107 14.57 12.19 -2.61
N ILE A 108 15.01 13.44 -2.49
CA ILE A 108 14.45 14.58 -3.21
C ILE A 108 15.52 15.11 -4.17
N ILE A 109 15.34 14.85 -5.46
CA ILE A 109 16.24 15.33 -6.51
C ILE A 109 15.84 16.77 -6.87
N VAL A 110 16.71 17.72 -6.54
CA VAL A 110 16.52 19.16 -6.86
C VAL A 110 17.41 19.67 -7.98
N ASP A 111 18.31 18.82 -8.49
CA ASP A 111 19.23 19.17 -9.57
C ASP A 111 18.46 19.51 -10.87
N PRO A 112 18.61 20.74 -11.41
CA PRO A 112 17.83 21.17 -12.58
C PRO A 112 18.07 20.32 -13.83
N GLU A 113 19.29 19.83 -14.05
CA GLU A 113 19.63 19.02 -15.22
C GLU A 113 18.97 17.64 -15.12
N GLN A 114 19.07 16.99 -13.96
CA GLN A 114 18.41 15.71 -13.70
C GLN A 114 16.89 15.83 -13.79
N VAL A 115 16.30 16.89 -13.25
CA VAL A 115 14.85 17.15 -13.33
C VAL A 115 14.41 17.36 -14.79
N ALA A 116 15.16 18.16 -15.56
CA ALA A 116 14.87 18.38 -16.97
C ALA A 116 14.99 17.07 -17.79
N GLN A 117 15.98 16.23 -17.49
CA GLN A 117 16.14 14.93 -18.13
C GLN A 117 14.97 13.99 -17.80
N ALA A 118 14.56 13.92 -16.53
CA ALA A 118 13.44 13.09 -16.08
C ALA A 118 12.10 13.52 -16.73
N GLN A 119 11.86 14.82 -16.88
CA GLN A 119 10.66 15.33 -17.55
C GLN A 119 10.57 14.95 -19.04
N ASN A 120 11.69 14.70 -19.70
CA ASN A 120 11.75 14.29 -21.10
C ASN A 120 11.65 12.77 -21.29
N GLN A 121 11.72 11.99 -20.21
CA GLN A 121 11.54 10.54 -20.27
C GLN A 121 10.06 10.18 -20.28
N THR A 122 9.69 9.10 -20.96
CA THR A 122 8.34 8.54 -20.84
C THR A 122 8.15 8.04 -19.42
N TRP A 123 7.14 8.56 -18.73
CA TRP A 123 6.78 8.11 -17.40
C TRP A 123 6.44 6.61 -17.43
N ASP A 124 7.18 5.84 -16.64
CA ASP A 124 6.83 4.45 -16.35
C ASP A 124 5.88 4.43 -15.16
N SER A 125 4.60 4.19 -15.44
CA SER A 125 3.56 4.10 -14.41
C SER A 125 3.59 2.80 -13.63
N ASP A 126 4.38 1.81 -14.05
CA ASP A 126 4.42 0.51 -13.40
C ASP A 126 5.40 0.51 -12.23
N LEU A 127 4.89 0.96 -11.08
CA LEU A 127 5.59 0.93 -9.80
C LEU A 127 5.82 -0.50 -9.27
N PHE A 128 5.21 -1.51 -9.89
CA PHE A 128 5.23 -2.90 -9.42
C PHE A 128 6.06 -3.83 -10.31
N LEU A 129 6.77 -3.28 -11.31
CA LEU A 129 7.77 -4.04 -12.03
C LEU A 129 8.80 -4.58 -11.02
N PRO A 130 9.05 -5.90 -11.02
CA PRO A 130 10.05 -6.46 -10.13
C PRO A 130 11.42 -5.89 -10.51
N ARG A 131 11.96 -5.04 -9.64
CA ARG A 131 13.29 -4.43 -9.79
C ARG A 131 14.33 -5.28 -9.05
N PRO A 132 15.58 -5.31 -9.53
CA PRO A 132 16.65 -6.03 -8.84
C PRO A 132 16.82 -5.48 -7.42
N TYR A 133 17.06 -6.37 -6.47
CA TYR A 133 17.31 -6.00 -5.07
C TYR A 133 18.58 -5.14 -4.96
N ASN A 134 18.44 -3.93 -4.40
CA ASN A 134 19.57 -3.02 -4.23
C ASN A 134 20.21 -3.22 -2.85
N LYS A 135 21.12 -4.19 -2.74
CA LYS A 135 21.83 -4.53 -1.49
C LYS A 135 22.52 -3.32 -0.85
N ASP A 136 23.16 -2.47 -1.66
CA ASP A 136 23.93 -1.31 -1.18
C ASP A 136 23.04 -0.21 -0.58
N PHE A 137 21.83 -0.03 -1.11
CA PHE A 137 20.85 0.89 -0.55
C PHE A 137 20.43 0.46 0.86
N TRP A 138 19.99 -0.79 1.03
CA TRP A 138 19.48 -1.30 2.32
C TRP A 138 20.55 -1.35 3.41
N LYS A 139 21.80 -1.68 3.04
CA LYS A 139 22.94 -1.68 3.96
C LYS A 139 23.19 -0.32 4.63
N ASN A 140 22.87 0.78 3.95
CA ASN A 140 23.03 2.13 4.47
C ASN A 140 21.73 2.69 5.08
N TYR A 141 20.58 2.14 4.68
CA TYR A 141 19.26 2.54 5.16
C TYR A 141 18.94 1.93 6.54
N ASN A 142 19.36 0.68 6.77
CA ASN A 142 19.13 -0.02 8.04
C ASN A 142 20.20 0.35 9.06
N THR A 143 19.97 1.46 9.77
CA THR A 143 20.49 1.64 11.14
C THR A 143 19.66 0.87 12.18
N LEU A 144 18.98 -0.20 11.74
CA LEU A 144 18.41 -1.25 12.57
C LEU A 144 19.21 -2.52 12.30
N LEU A 145 19.78 -3.09 13.35
CA LEU A 145 20.61 -4.31 13.32
C LEU A 145 19.75 -5.49 12.83
N GLU A 146 19.86 -5.84 11.54
CA GLU A 146 19.26 -7.06 10.98
C GLU A 146 19.84 -8.31 11.66
N ASN A 147 19.01 -9.34 11.86
CA ASN A 147 19.46 -10.63 12.40
C ASN A 147 19.94 -11.58 11.27
N GLU A 148 20.77 -12.59 11.61
CA GLU A 148 21.32 -13.55 10.63
C GLU A 148 20.25 -14.41 9.92
N GLU A 149 19.06 -14.57 10.52
CA GLU A 149 17.95 -15.36 9.96
C GLU A 149 17.18 -14.60 8.87
N GLU A 150 17.04 -13.28 9.01
CA GLU A 150 16.40 -12.38 8.05
C GLU A 150 17.26 -12.24 6.79
N GLU A 151 18.59 -12.16 6.92
CA GLU A 151 19.52 -12.14 5.78
C GLU A 151 19.41 -13.41 4.93
N LYS A 152 19.31 -14.58 5.61
CA LYS A 152 19.12 -15.86 4.94
C LYS A 152 17.77 -15.97 4.22
N LEU A 153 16.70 -15.42 4.81
CA LEU A 153 15.38 -15.37 4.18
C LEU A 153 15.40 -14.51 2.91
N ILE A 154 16.09 -13.37 2.93
CA ILE A 154 16.23 -12.48 1.77
C ILE A 154 17.00 -13.18 0.64
N ASP A 155 18.10 -13.86 0.94
CA ASP A 155 18.88 -14.59 -0.06
C ASP A 155 18.05 -15.74 -0.68
N ASP A 156 17.31 -16.50 0.14
CA ASP A 156 16.44 -17.59 -0.34
C ASP A 156 15.30 -17.07 -1.25
N LEU A 157 14.70 -15.93 -0.90
CA LEU A 157 13.67 -15.28 -1.74
C LEU A 157 14.29 -14.75 -3.03
N THR A 158 15.45 -14.10 -2.97
CA THR A 158 16.15 -13.57 -4.15
C THR A 158 16.51 -14.67 -5.13
N GLN A 159 16.93 -15.83 -4.64
CA GLN A 159 17.26 -16.99 -5.47
C GLN A 159 16.02 -17.61 -6.12
N LYS A 160 14.88 -17.65 -5.41
CA LYS A 160 13.59 -18.13 -5.95
C LYS A 160 13.02 -17.22 -7.05
N TYR A 161 13.25 -15.92 -6.94
CA TYR A 161 12.74 -14.92 -7.89
C TYR A 161 13.68 -14.63 -9.05
N SER A 162 14.77 -15.40 -9.24
CA SER A 162 15.85 -15.09 -10.17
C SER A 162 15.39 -14.54 -11.53
N LEU A 163 15.31 -13.21 -11.61
CA LEU A 163 15.21 -12.39 -12.81
C LEU A 163 16.61 -12.19 -13.43
N TYR A 164 17.48 -13.18 -13.26
CA TYR A 164 18.74 -13.25 -14.00
C TYR A 164 18.44 -14.03 -15.27
N LYS A 165 18.27 -13.31 -16.38
CA LYS A 165 18.57 -13.88 -17.69
C LYS A 165 20.08 -14.00 -17.78
N ASP A 166 20.56 -15.18 -18.17
CA ASP A 166 21.91 -15.35 -18.74
C ASP A 166 22.15 -14.35 -19.89
#